data_AF-A0A6A7LQD8-F1
#
_entry.id   AF-A0A6A7LQD8-F1
#
_cell.length_a   1.000
_cell.length_b   1.000
_cell.length_c   1.000
_cell.angle_alpha   90.00
_cell.angle_beta   90.00
_cell.angle_gamma   90.00
#
_symmetry.space_group_name_H-M   'P 1'
#
loop_
_entity.id
_entity.type
_entity.pdbx_description
1 polymer ?
#
loop_
_entity_poly.entity_id
_entity_poly.type
_entity_poly.pdbx_seq_one_letter_code
_entity_poly.pdbx_strand_id
1 'polypeptide(L)'
;MHIGMEAQLAPICDRVVPALRNHYGFNERPIRFCVTHQTADLEHGSRTLAVVERYTPDALRPRVIRAIREGTEKRWLYFDGVYVRHVLGYNLGNQAD
;
A
#
# COMPACT_ATOMS: atom_id res chain seq x y z
N MET A 1 -7.05 -5.64 -11.79
CA MET A 1 -6.04 -6.33 -10.95
C MET A 1 -4.90 -5.35 -10.71
N HIS A 2 -4.74 -4.89 -9.48
CA HIS A 2 -3.80 -3.83 -9.12
C HIS A 2 -2.37 -4.38 -9.03
N ILE A 3 -1.76 -4.68 -10.18
CA ILE A 3 -0.38 -5.18 -10.25
C ILE A 3 0.53 -4.14 -9.56
N GLY A 4 1.09 -4.52 -8.42
CA GLY A 4 1.99 -3.69 -7.61
C GLY A 4 1.39 -3.13 -6.32
N MET A 5 0.07 -3.04 -6.14
CA MET A 5 -0.51 -2.42 -4.93
C MET A 5 -0.56 -3.36 -3.72
N GLU A 6 -0.91 -4.62 -3.95
CA GLU A 6 -1.05 -5.61 -2.87
C GLU A 6 0.31 -5.94 -2.27
N ALA A 7 1.37 -6.03 -3.10
CA ALA A 7 2.74 -6.26 -2.65
C ALA A 7 3.30 -5.14 -1.73
N GLN A 8 2.68 -3.95 -1.71
CA GLN A 8 3.12 -2.84 -0.88
C GLN A 8 2.59 -2.91 0.55
N LEU A 9 1.46 -3.58 0.79
CA LEU A 9 0.73 -3.44 2.06
C LEU A 9 1.33 -4.28 3.19
N ALA A 10 1.79 -5.51 2.93
CA ALA A 10 2.49 -6.34 3.92
C ALA A 10 3.65 -5.60 4.65
N PRO A 11 4.66 -5.04 3.96
CA PRO A 11 5.76 -4.35 4.64
C PRO A 11 5.34 -3.04 5.32
N ILE A 12 4.22 -2.42 4.92
CA ILE A 12 3.64 -1.28 5.63
C ILE A 12 3.01 -1.75 6.94
N CYS A 13 2.19 -2.81 6.88
CA CYS A 13 1.55 -3.38 8.05
C CYS A 13 2.57 -3.90 9.07
N ASP A 14 3.71 -4.46 8.63
CA ASP A 14 4.82 -4.86 9.50
C ASP A 14 5.38 -3.72 10.35
N ARG A 15 5.33 -2.49 9.84
CA ARG A 15 5.77 -1.30 10.59
C ARG A 15 4.65 -0.68 11.42
N VAL A 16 3.43 -0.65 10.87
CA VAL A 16 2.30 0.06 11.48
C VAL A 16 1.69 -0.73 12.64
N VAL A 17 1.59 -2.06 12.53
CA VAL A 17 0.98 -2.91 13.57
C VAL A 17 1.69 -2.76 14.92
N PRO A 18 3.04 -2.85 15.02
CA PRO A 18 3.75 -2.61 16.27
C PRO A 18 3.49 -1.23 16.85
N ALA A 19 3.41 -0.19 16.02
CA ALA A 19 3.15 1.17 16.49
C ALA A 19 1.73 1.30 17.06
N LEU A 20 0.72 0.81 16.34
CA LEU A 20 -0.68 0.83 16.80
C LEU A 20 -0.86 0.08 18.11
N ARG A 21 -0.19 -1.07 18.28
CA ARG A 21 -0.25 -1.86 19.50
C ARG A 21 0.51 -1.22 20.66
N ASN A 22 1.78 -0.87 20.44
CA ASN A 22 2.70 -0.53 21.52
C ASN A 22 2.67 0.95 21.93
N HIS A 23 2.37 1.86 20.99
CA HIS A 23 2.37 3.30 21.26
C HIS A 23 0.96 3.87 21.41
N TYR A 24 -0.02 3.31 20.69
CA TYR A 24 -1.40 3.83 20.67
C TYR A 24 -2.40 2.94 21.42
N GLY A 25 -1.98 1.78 21.94
CA GLY A 25 -2.80 0.93 22.82
C GLY A 25 -4.02 0.30 22.14
N PHE A 26 -4.05 0.18 20.81
CA PHE A 26 -5.15 -0.46 20.12
C PHE A 26 -5.25 -1.95 20.47
N ASN A 27 -6.47 -2.43 20.68
CA ASN A 27 -6.75 -3.86 20.83
C ASN A 27 -6.81 -4.56 19.45
N GLU A 28 -6.91 -5.90 19.45
CA GLU A 28 -6.78 -6.70 18.22
C GLU A 28 -7.88 -6.44 17.18
N ARG A 29 -9.10 -6.07 17.59
CA ARG A 29 -10.24 -5.94 16.66
C ARG A 29 -10.06 -4.80 15.64
N PRO A 30 -9.72 -3.56 16.04
CA PRO A 30 -9.41 -2.45 15.13
C PRO A 30 -8.22 -2.73 14.21
N ILE A 31 -7.17 -3.40 14.69
CA ILE A 31 -5.95 -3.63 13.90
C ILE A 31 -5.99 -4.92 13.07
N ARG A 32 -7.04 -5.73 13.20
CA ARG A 32 -7.18 -7.03 12.52
C ARG A 32 -6.92 -6.93 11.02
N PHE A 33 -7.41 -5.87 10.38
CA PHE A 33 -7.14 -5.64 8.95
C PHE A 33 -5.63 -5.65 8.68
N CYS A 34 -4.87 -4.80 9.36
CA CYS A 34 -3.42 -4.71 9.17
C CYS A 34 -2.72 -6.03 9.52
N VAL A 35 -3.12 -6.69 10.62
CA VAL A 35 -2.53 -7.97 11.04
C VAL A 35 -2.74 -9.06 9.98
N THR A 36 -3.94 -9.19 9.42
CA THR A 36 -4.22 -10.16 8.35
C THR A 36 -3.38 -9.89 7.10
N HIS A 37 -3.17 -8.62 6.75
CA HIS A 37 -2.46 -8.26 5.51
C HIS A 37 -0.93 -8.33 5.65
N GLN A 38 -0.37 -8.53 6.86
CA GLN A 38 1.06 -8.86 7.03
C GLN A 38 1.43 -10.16 6.30
N THR A 39 0.52 -11.14 6.26
CA THR A 39 0.77 -12.45 5.66
C THR A 39 0.00 -12.68 4.37
N ALA A 40 -1.28 -12.29 4.30
CA ALA A 40 -2.13 -12.59 3.15
C ALA A 40 -1.61 -11.96 1.84
N ASP A 41 -1.02 -10.77 1.93
CA ASP A 41 -0.58 -10.03 0.75
C ASP A 41 0.73 -10.55 0.15
N LEU A 42 1.51 -11.33 0.90
CA LEU A 42 2.65 -12.05 0.35
C LEU A 42 2.18 -13.15 -0.62
N GLU A 43 1.11 -13.86 -0.26
CA GLU A 43 0.54 -14.93 -1.08
C GLU A 43 -0.19 -14.37 -2.31
N HIS A 44 -1.02 -13.35 -2.15
CA HIS A 44 -1.73 -12.73 -3.27
C HIS A 44 -0.79 -11.96 -4.21
N GLY A 45 0.20 -11.24 -3.66
CA GLY A 45 1.20 -10.53 -4.43
C GLY A 45 2.05 -11.46 -5.29
N SER A 46 2.52 -12.58 -4.72
CA SER A 46 3.33 -13.56 -5.45
C SER A 46 2.55 -14.26 -6.57
N ARG A 47 1.29 -14.62 -6.35
CA ARG A 47 0.40 -15.17 -7.39
C ARG A 47 0.21 -14.21 -8.55
N THR A 48 -0.05 -12.93 -8.24
CA THR A 48 -0.21 -11.89 -9.25
C THR A 48 1.07 -11.70 -10.06
N LEU A 49 2.22 -11.67 -9.39
CA LEU A 49 3.52 -11.56 -10.05
C LEU A 49 3.76 -12.75 -11.00
N ALA A 50 3.50 -13.98 -10.56
CA ALA A 50 3.67 -15.17 -11.39
C ALA A 50 2.80 -15.14 -12.66
N VAL A 51 1.56 -14.62 -12.58
CA VAL A 51 0.69 -14.41 -13.74
C VAL A 51 1.31 -13.38 -14.70
N VAL A 52 1.78 -12.26 -14.16
CA VAL A 52 2.42 -11.20 -14.97
C VAL A 52 3.68 -11.72 -15.65
N GLU A 53 4.54 -12.45 -14.94
CA GLU A 53 5.77 -13.02 -15.50
C GLU A 53 5.49 -14.04 -16.61
N ARG A 54 4.49 -14.90 -16.41
CA ARG A 54 4.17 -15.98 -17.35
C ARG A 54 3.45 -15.49 -18.60
N TYR A 55 2.57 -14.50 -18.47
CA TYR A 55 1.62 -14.14 -19.53
C TYR A 55 1.84 -12.76 -20.14
N THR A 56 2.88 -12.01 -19.74
CA THR A 56 3.21 -10.72 -20.37
C THR A 56 4.16 -10.94 -21.56
N PRO A 57 3.72 -10.69 -22.82
CA PRO A 57 4.62 -10.66 -23.96
C PRO A 57 5.66 -9.55 -23.82
N ASP A 58 6.86 -9.74 -24.37
CA ASP A 58 7.96 -8.79 -24.24
C ASP A 58 7.60 -7.37 -24.71
N ALA A 59 6.82 -7.26 -25.79
CA ALA A 59 6.33 -5.98 -26.31
C ALA A 59 5.43 -5.20 -25.31
N LEU A 60 4.82 -5.87 -24.33
CA LEU A 60 3.97 -5.25 -23.31
C LEU A 60 4.68 -5.00 -21.99
N ARG A 61 5.89 -5.54 -21.76
CA ARG A 61 6.65 -5.34 -20.50
C ARG A 61 6.81 -3.86 -20.12
N PRO A 62 7.14 -2.92 -21.04
CA PRO A 62 7.26 -1.51 -20.69
C PRO A 62 5.97 -0.92 -20.13
N ARG A 63 4.81 -1.34 -20.67
CA ARG A 63 3.50 -0.87 -20.20
C ARG A 63 3.16 -1.41 -18.82
N VAL A 64 3.50 -2.67 -18.55
CA VAL A 64 3.32 -3.29 -17.23
C VAL A 64 4.18 -2.58 -16.17
N ILE A 65 5.45 -2.34 -16.47
CA ILE A 65 6.37 -1.62 -15.56
C ILE A 65 5.83 -0.22 -15.26
N ARG A 66 5.33 0.48 -16.28
CA ARG A 66 4.71 1.80 -16.11
C ARG A 66 3.48 1.73 -15.20
N ALA A 67 2.60 0.75 -15.39
CA ALA A 67 1.41 0.59 -14.54
C ALA A 67 1.77 0.32 -13.07
N ILE A 68 2.81 -0.49 -12.82
CA ILE A 68 3.33 -0.74 -11.47
C ILE A 68 3.85 0.56 -10.86
N ARG A 69 4.66 1.33 -11.60
CA ARG A 69 5.19 2.61 -11.13
C ARG A 69 4.08 3.59 -10.77
N GLU A 70 3.10 3.79 -11.66
CA GLU A 70 1.96 4.68 -11.41
C GLU A 70 1.13 4.22 -10.20
N GLY A 71 1.02 2.90 -9.97
CA GLY A 71 0.39 2.35 -8.76
C GLY A 71 1.16 2.73 -7.50
N THR A 72 2.48 2.51 -7.49
CA THR A 72 3.36 2.87 -6.37
C THR A 72 3.33 4.36 -6.08
N GLU A 73 3.38 5.21 -7.12
CA GLU A 73 3.28 6.67 -6.96
C GLU A 73 1.96 7.08 -6.33
N LYS A 74 0.83 6.47 -6.71
CA LYS A 74 -0.47 6.76 -6.08
C LYS A 74 -0.49 6.42 -4.59
N ARG A 75 0.19 5.35 -4.17
CA ARG A 75 0.33 5.01 -2.73
C ARG A 75 1.17 6.05 -2.02
N TRP A 76 2.28 6.46 -2.63
CA TRP A 76 3.14 7.50 -2.09
C TRP A 76 2.38 8.80 -1.88
N LEU A 77 1.69 9.28 -2.93
CA LEU A 77 0.88 10.50 -2.89
C LEU A 77 -0.22 10.46 -1.81
N TYR A 78 -0.80 9.29 -1.55
CA TYR A 78 -1.76 9.13 -0.46
C TYR A 78 -1.13 9.41 0.92
N PHE A 79 0.03 8.81 1.22
CA PHE A 79 0.71 9.03 2.50
C PHE A 79 1.31 10.44 2.61
N ASP A 80 1.87 10.96 1.51
CA ASP A 80 2.33 12.35 1.45
C ASP A 80 1.20 13.33 1.76
N GLY A 81 0.00 13.12 1.19
CA GLY A 81 -1.16 13.95 1.49
C GLY A 81 -1.54 13.94 2.98
N VAL A 82 -1.55 12.76 3.61
CA VAL A 82 -1.80 12.62 5.05
C VAL A 82 -0.72 13.35 5.87
N TYR A 83 0.55 13.19 5.51
CA TYR A 83 1.68 13.81 6.20
C TYR A 83 1.66 15.34 6.06
N VAL A 84 1.52 15.84 4.83
CA VAL A 84 1.48 17.27 4.51
C VAL A 84 0.32 17.96 5.26
N ARG A 85 -0.85 17.31 5.34
CA ARG A 85 -1.99 17.84 6.09
C ARG A 85 -1.79 17.77 7.59
N HIS A 86 -1.53 16.59 8.14
CA HIS A 86 -1.65 16.35 9.59
C HIS A 86 -0.35 16.55 10.36
N VAL A 87 0.80 16.54 9.69
CA VAL A 87 2.12 16.77 10.31
C VAL A 87 2.64 18.16 9.97
N LEU A 88 2.55 18.58 8.71
CA LEU A 88 3.05 19.90 8.30
C LEU A 88 2.01 21.02 8.38
N GLY A 89 0.73 20.70 8.57
CA GLY A 89 -0.34 21.69 8.77
C GLY A 89 -0.79 22.42 7.48
N TYR A 90 -0.47 21.90 6.30
CA TYR A 90 -0.86 22.54 5.04
C TYR A 90 -2.37 22.38 4.78
N ASN A 91 -3.00 23.45 4.31
CA ASN A 91 -4.36 23.38 3.80
C ASN A 91 -4.35 22.90 2.34
N LEU A 92 -4.88 21.70 2.10
CA LEU A 92 -4.96 21.09 0.76
C LEU A 92 -6.21 21.51 -0.04
N GLY A 93 -7.01 22.45 0.49
CA GLY A 93 -8.28 22.88 -0.10
C GLY A 93 -9.42 21.89 0.14
N ASN A 94 -10.68 22.37 0.05
CA ASN A 94 -11.91 21.58 0.20
C ASN A 94 -12.11 20.88 1.57
N GLN A 95 -11.72 21.53 2.67
CA GLN A 95 -11.92 21.00 4.02
C GLN A 95 -12.80 21.99 4.80
N ALA A 96 -13.90 21.52 5.39
CA ALA A 96 -14.66 22.32 6.34
C ALA A 96 -13.88 22.41 7.66
N ASP A 97 -13.97 23.58 8.30
CA ASP A 97 -13.31 23.88 9.59
C ASP A 97 -13.73 22.91 10.71
#